data_AF-A0A939WF18-F1
#
_entry.id   AF-A0A939WF18-F1
#
_cell.length_a   1.000
_cell.length_b   1.000
_cell.length_c   1.000
_cell.angle_alpha   90.00
_cell.angle_beta   90.00
_cell.angle_gamma   90.00
#
_symmetry.space_group_name_H-M   'P 1'
#
loop_
_entity.id
_entity.type
_entity.pdbx_description
1 polymer ?
#
loop_
_entity_poly.entity_id
_entity_poly.type
_entity_poly.pdbx_seq_one_letter_code
_entity_poly.pdbx_strand_id
1 'polypeptide(L)'
;MDKNTKKGFWTIRYTLLNATYFAAFCTIHACAAVYLLANGFTNTQVGVLLAVANIASAVFQPIIAGIIDKQGALTNRRFILISVLIILLGTVILFFAHSSKPVVFIIYALIYMIQFAYQPVMTALCFEYQKAGCNIQFGISRGLGSASFAVTSVFIGSAVENHGVSILMVATAVIMLVSAIIIFTFKKPAVTADAAADNQASPVASGTSHSSFTGFVRAYPAFALYLLGTVCFFFAHNMINDFMIQIIRSLGGGEKELGYSNFLQAILELPVMALIGLVLKKISSQRLLVISGTAFFVKIFILLFASNMVMMYVSQSFQLFAYAVFIPAAAYYVSQTMDEFDQVKGQAYVTSAITLGGVFSNFISGVILDNFGIVPMLTTGAIVCAAGVVLAFIAMGKLPHRRGA
;
A
#
# COMPACT_ATOMS: atom_id res chain seq x y z
N MET A 1 32.63 12.88 -16.74
CA MET A 1 31.52 13.25 -15.82
C MET A 1 31.99 13.07 -14.40
N ASP A 2 31.93 14.15 -13.62
CA ASP A 2 32.48 14.27 -12.27
C ASP A 2 31.76 13.32 -11.26
N LYS A 3 32.49 12.86 -10.23
CA LYS A 3 31.99 11.91 -9.21
C LYS A 3 30.76 12.45 -8.47
N ASN A 4 30.65 13.78 -8.34
CA ASN A 4 29.48 14.44 -7.74
C ASN A 4 28.25 14.44 -8.65
N THR A 5 28.41 14.46 -9.98
CA THR A 5 27.29 14.38 -10.95
C THR A 5 26.64 12.99 -10.96
N LYS A 6 27.38 11.94 -10.57
CA LYS A 6 26.86 10.55 -10.48
C LYS A 6 25.99 10.28 -9.23
N LYS A 7 26.20 11.02 -8.13
CA LYS A 7 25.47 10.76 -6.85
C LYS A 7 23.97 11.10 -6.94
N GLY A 8 23.59 12.16 -7.66
CA GLY A 8 22.19 12.56 -7.81
C GLY A 8 21.43 11.82 -8.91
N PHE A 9 22.13 11.38 -9.96
CA PHE A 9 21.52 10.85 -11.18
C PHE A 9 20.61 9.63 -10.96
N TRP A 10 21.12 8.62 -10.23
CA TRP A 10 20.35 7.40 -9.96
C TRP A 10 19.18 7.65 -9.02
N THR A 11 19.39 8.52 -8.03
CA THR A 11 18.33 8.95 -7.12
C THR A 11 17.20 9.63 -7.88
N ILE A 12 17.50 10.59 -8.78
CA ILE A 12 16.48 11.28 -9.59
C ILE A 12 15.68 10.29 -10.43
N ARG A 13 16.36 9.38 -11.13
CA ARG A 13 15.66 8.41 -11.99
C ARG A 13 14.77 7.46 -11.19
N TYR A 14 15.25 6.98 -10.04
CA TYR A 14 14.46 6.11 -9.17
C TYR A 14 13.30 6.86 -8.51
N THR A 15 13.51 8.14 -8.19
CA THR A 15 12.45 9.06 -7.74
C THR A 15 11.38 9.23 -8.80
N LEU A 16 11.75 9.48 -10.06
CA LEU A 16 10.80 9.62 -11.16
C LEU A 16 9.99 8.34 -11.37
N LEU A 17 10.63 7.16 -11.26
CA LEU A 17 9.94 5.87 -11.34
C LEU A 17 8.94 5.67 -10.19
N ASN A 18 9.30 6.05 -8.96
CA ASN A 18 8.37 6.06 -7.83
C ASN A 18 7.23 7.07 -8.06
N ALA A 19 7.55 8.26 -8.58
CA ALA A 19 6.57 9.31 -8.81
C ALA A 19 5.52 8.87 -9.84
N THR A 20 5.93 8.24 -10.95
CA THR A 20 4.98 7.69 -11.94
C THR A 20 4.19 6.51 -11.39
N TYR A 21 4.82 5.64 -10.60
CA TYR A 21 4.12 4.53 -9.94
C TYR A 21 2.98 5.04 -9.05
N PHE A 22 3.27 5.97 -8.14
CA PHE A 22 2.30 6.47 -7.17
C PHE A 22 1.26 7.42 -7.80
N ALA A 23 1.62 8.16 -8.86
CA ALA A 23 0.64 8.91 -9.63
C ALA A 23 -0.36 7.98 -10.33
N ALA A 24 0.10 6.87 -10.93
CA ALA A 24 -0.80 5.87 -11.51
C ALA A 24 -1.56 5.08 -10.44
N PHE A 25 -0.95 4.85 -9.28
CA PHE A 25 -1.64 4.26 -8.13
C PHE A 25 -2.83 5.14 -7.71
N CYS A 26 -2.71 6.47 -7.79
CA CYS A 26 -3.83 7.37 -7.56
C CYS A 26 -4.97 7.18 -8.58
N THR A 27 -4.66 7.16 -9.87
CA THR A 27 -5.68 7.10 -10.94
C THR A 27 -6.37 5.73 -11.03
N ILE A 28 -5.67 4.67 -10.61
CA ILE A 28 -6.21 3.31 -10.56
C ILE A 28 -6.81 3.01 -9.19
N HIS A 29 -6.02 2.96 -8.12
CA HIS A 29 -6.50 2.46 -6.82
C HIS A 29 -7.43 3.45 -6.12
N ALA A 30 -6.97 4.69 -5.93
CA ALA A 30 -7.75 5.68 -5.18
C ALA A 30 -9.03 6.13 -5.92
N CYS A 31 -9.10 5.91 -7.23
CA CYS A 31 -10.27 6.17 -8.07
C CYS A 31 -10.97 4.89 -8.57
N ALA A 32 -10.67 3.71 -8.01
CA ALA A 32 -11.19 2.45 -8.51
C ALA A 32 -12.72 2.38 -8.47
N ALA A 33 -13.30 2.68 -7.32
CA ALA A 33 -14.75 2.74 -7.16
C ALA A 33 -15.38 3.80 -8.09
N VAL A 34 -14.73 4.95 -8.29
CA VAL A 34 -15.21 6.01 -9.19
C VAL A 34 -15.34 5.48 -10.61
N TYR A 35 -14.29 4.86 -11.14
CA TYR A 35 -14.26 4.34 -12.50
C TYR A 35 -15.23 3.18 -12.68
N LEU A 36 -15.21 2.20 -11.77
CA LEU A 36 -16.03 0.99 -11.90
C LEU A 36 -17.53 1.30 -11.75
N LEU A 37 -17.93 2.12 -10.77
CA LEU A 37 -19.33 2.54 -10.63
C LEU A 37 -19.83 3.28 -11.88
N ALA A 38 -19.02 4.16 -12.46
CA ALA A 38 -19.38 4.87 -13.68
C ALA A 38 -19.54 3.95 -14.90
N ASN A 39 -18.89 2.77 -14.88
CA ASN A 39 -19.10 1.71 -15.87
C ASN A 39 -20.24 0.75 -15.50
N GLY A 40 -21.09 1.14 -14.53
CA GLY A 40 -22.31 0.42 -14.15
C GLY A 40 -22.07 -0.79 -13.25
N PHE A 41 -20.92 -0.90 -12.60
CA PHE A 41 -20.70 -1.93 -11.58
C PHE A 41 -21.48 -1.58 -10.31
N THR A 42 -21.97 -2.59 -9.58
CA THR A 42 -22.50 -2.39 -8.22
C THR A 42 -21.37 -2.33 -7.19
N ASN A 43 -21.61 -1.89 -5.95
CA ASN A 43 -20.56 -1.85 -4.93
C ASN A 43 -20.06 -3.25 -4.59
N THR A 44 -20.93 -4.26 -4.62
CA THR A 44 -20.57 -5.68 -4.48
C THR A 44 -19.57 -6.08 -5.57
N GLN A 45 -19.84 -5.73 -6.83
CA GLN A 45 -18.95 -6.10 -7.93
C GLN A 45 -17.61 -5.35 -7.86
N VAL A 46 -17.60 -4.10 -7.41
CA VAL A 46 -16.37 -3.35 -7.10
C VAL A 46 -15.57 -4.10 -6.04
N GLY A 47 -16.19 -4.41 -4.90
CA GLY A 47 -15.55 -5.14 -3.81
C GLY A 47 -14.98 -6.50 -4.25
N VAL A 48 -15.75 -7.29 -4.99
CA VAL A 48 -15.29 -8.58 -5.53
C VAL A 48 -14.08 -8.39 -6.45
N LEU A 49 -14.09 -7.39 -7.33
CA LEU A 49 -12.96 -7.11 -8.23
C LEU A 49 -11.69 -6.79 -7.43
N LEU A 50 -11.77 -5.85 -6.49
CA LEU A 50 -10.63 -5.43 -5.68
C LEU A 50 -10.09 -6.59 -4.84
N ALA A 51 -10.97 -7.40 -4.25
CA ALA A 51 -10.58 -8.57 -3.47
C ALA A 51 -9.88 -9.64 -4.33
N VAL A 52 -10.45 -9.97 -5.50
CA VAL A 52 -9.86 -10.95 -6.43
C VAL A 52 -8.48 -10.47 -6.90
N ALA A 53 -8.35 -9.20 -7.28
CA ALA A 53 -7.07 -8.65 -7.73
C ALA A 53 -6.01 -8.64 -6.62
N ASN A 54 -6.39 -8.30 -5.38
CA ASN A 54 -5.50 -8.34 -4.22
C ASN A 54 -5.02 -9.76 -3.89
N ILE A 55 -5.94 -10.74 -3.85
CA ILE A 55 -5.60 -12.16 -3.61
C ILE A 55 -4.68 -12.66 -4.72
N ALA A 56 -5.03 -12.40 -5.97
CA ALA A 56 -4.23 -12.80 -7.12
C ALA A 56 -2.83 -12.18 -7.05
N SER A 57 -2.71 -10.92 -6.65
CA SER A 57 -1.41 -10.26 -6.50
C SER A 57 -0.57 -10.90 -5.39
N ALA A 58 -1.17 -11.18 -4.23
CA ALA A 58 -0.49 -11.81 -3.11
C ALA A 58 0.07 -13.20 -3.46
N VAL A 59 -0.63 -13.97 -4.29
CA VAL A 59 -0.16 -15.26 -4.82
C VAL A 59 0.90 -15.07 -5.92
N PHE A 60 0.71 -14.07 -6.78
CA PHE A 60 1.59 -13.82 -7.93
C PHE A 60 2.96 -13.29 -7.53
N GLN A 61 3.05 -12.46 -6.49
CA GLN A 61 4.29 -11.84 -5.99
C GLN A 61 5.43 -12.86 -5.72
N PRO A 62 5.25 -13.92 -4.89
CA PRO A 62 6.31 -14.89 -4.65
C PRO A 62 6.67 -15.72 -5.89
N ILE A 63 5.71 -16.01 -6.77
CA ILE A 63 5.96 -16.74 -8.02
C ILE A 63 6.91 -15.94 -8.91
N ILE A 64 6.61 -14.65 -9.12
CA ILE A 64 7.47 -13.77 -9.92
C ILE A 64 8.83 -13.54 -9.27
N ALA A 65 8.90 -13.35 -7.95
CA ALA A 65 10.17 -13.24 -7.24
C ALA A 65 11.05 -14.47 -7.50
N GLY A 66 10.50 -15.69 -7.36
CA GLY A 66 11.24 -16.92 -7.62
C GLY A 66 11.65 -17.14 -9.08
N ILE A 67 10.95 -16.52 -10.05
CA ILE A 67 11.36 -16.53 -11.46
C ILE A 67 12.49 -15.52 -11.71
N ILE A 68 12.42 -14.32 -11.11
CA ILE A 68 13.43 -13.26 -11.25
C ILE A 68 14.75 -13.65 -10.57
N ASP A 69 14.70 -14.36 -9.44
CA ASP A 69 15.90 -14.78 -8.69
C ASP A 69 16.74 -15.83 -9.44
N LYS A 70 16.13 -16.53 -10.40
CA LYS A 70 16.85 -17.47 -11.28
C LYS A 70 17.61 -16.70 -12.35
N GLN A 71 18.85 -17.11 -12.63
CA GLN A 71 19.60 -16.57 -13.77
C GLN A 71 18.81 -16.84 -15.06
N GLY A 72 18.39 -15.78 -15.74
CA GLY A 72 17.52 -15.91 -16.90
C GLY A 72 17.17 -14.58 -17.56
N ALA A 73 16.25 -14.65 -18.52
CA ALA A 73 15.84 -13.49 -19.29
C ALA A 73 14.95 -12.50 -18.51
N LEU A 74 14.26 -12.93 -17.45
CA LEU A 74 13.39 -12.04 -16.67
C LEU A 74 14.18 -11.40 -15.52
N THR A 75 14.51 -10.13 -15.65
CA THR A 75 15.16 -9.34 -14.59
C THR A 75 14.15 -8.39 -13.92
N ASN A 76 14.47 -7.86 -12.73
CA ASN A 76 13.67 -6.83 -12.06
C ASN A 76 13.23 -5.72 -13.04
N ARG A 77 14.20 -5.16 -13.78
CA ARG A 77 13.96 -4.12 -14.78
C ARG A 77 13.01 -4.56 -15.89
N ARG A 78 13.17 -5.78 -16.42
CA ARG A 78 12.32 -6.30 -17.51
C ARG A 78 10.91 -6.57 -17.03
N PHE A 79 10.74 -7.13 -15.83
CA PHE A 79 9.42 -7.31 -15.22
C PHE A 79 8.70 -5.97 -15.02
N ILE A 80 9.40 -4.95 -14.53
CA ILE A 80 8.84 -3.60 -14.37
C ILE A 80 8.40 -3.04 -15.73
N LEU A 81 9.23 -3.15 -16.76
CA LEU A 81 8.87 -2.69 -18.11
C LEU A 81 7.64 -3.43 -18.64
N ILE A 82 7.58 -4.77 -18.51
CA ILE A 82 6.42 -5.57 -18.91
C ILE A 82 5.17 -5.11 -18.13
N SER A 83 5.28 -4.88 -16.82
CA SER A 83 4.17 -4.43 -15.98
C SER A 83 3.63 -3.08 -16.44
N VAL A 84 4.52 -2.11 -16.69
CA VAL A 84 4.16 -0.78 -17.21
C VAL A 84 3.46 -0.88 -18.57
N LEU A 85 3.95 -1.76 -19.47
CA LEU A 85 3.34 -1.97 -20.78
C LEU A 85 1.97 -2.66 -20.70
N ILE A 86 1.80 -3.63 -19.79
CA ILE A 86 0.51 -4.27 -19.52
C ILE A 86 -0.50 -3.24 -18.99
N ILE A 87 -0.10 -2.41 -18.03
CA ILE A 87 -0.97 -1.35 -17.49
C ILE A 87 -1.33 -0.36 -18.59
N LEU A 88 -0.36 0.12 -19.36
CA LEU A 88 -0.59 1.03 -20.48
C LEU A 88 -1.57 0.43 -21.51
N LEU A 89 -1.30 -0.78 -22.01
CA LEU A 89 -2.16 -1.45 -22.97
C LEU A 89 -3.57 -1.67 -22.39
N GLY A 90 -3.66 -2.11 -21.14
CA GLY A 90 -4.92 -2.29 -20.44
C GLY A 90 -5.73 -0.99 -20.35
N THR A 91 -5.10 0.13 -20.02
CA THR A 91 -5.79 1.43 -19.97
C THR A 91 -6.26 1.91 -21.34
N VAL A 92 -5.50 1.63 -22.41
CA VAL A 92 -5.93 1.92 -23.79
C VAL A 92 -7.13 1.04 -24.17
N ILE A 93 -7.10 -0.25 -23.85
CA ILE A 93 -8.24 -1.15 -24.08
C ILE A 93 -9.47 -0.65 -23.32
N LEU A 94 -9.32 -0.29 -22.04
CA LEU A 94 -10.40 0.23 -21.21
C LEU A 94 -10.95 1.57 -21.70
N PHE A 95 -10.15 2.38 -22.39
CA PHE A 95 -10.61 3.62 -23.02
C PHE A 95 -11.59 3.36 -24.17
N PHE A 96 -11.40 2.29 -24.95
CA PHE A 96 -12.29 1.97 -26.09
C PHE A 96 -13.37 0.93 -25.77
N ALA A 97 -13.12 0.03 -24.82
CA ALA A 97 -13.99 -1.12 -24.52
C ALA A 97 -14.85 -0.94 -23.26
N HIS A 98 -15.04 0.31 -22.80
CA HIS A 98 -15.76 0.63 -21.56
C HIS A 98 -17.22 0.15 -21.54
N SER A 99 -17.83 -0.11 -22.71
CA SER A 99 -19.21 -0.59 -22.82
C SER A 99 -19.40 -2.06 -22.40
N SER A 100 -18.33 -2.86 -22.30
CA SER A 100 -18.42 -4.29 -21.96
C SER A 100 -17.97 -4.56 -20.53
N LYS A 101 -18.92 -4.76 -19.61
CA LYS A 101 -18.63 -5.04 -18.18
C LYS A 101 -17.67 -6.22 -17.97
N PRO A 102 -17.77 -7.37 -18.67
CA PRO A 102 -16.81 -8.46 -18.50
C PRO A 102 -15.38 -8.06 -18.88
N VAL A 103 -15.22 -7.28 -19.97
CA VAL A 103 -13.91 -6.79 -20.40
C VAL A 103 -13.34 -5.82 -19.37
N VAL A 104 -14.16 -4.88 -18.88
CA VAL A 104 -13.76 -3.95 -17.82
C VAL A 104 -13.31 -4.72 -16.57
N PHE A 105 -14.09 -5.71 -16.11
CA PHE A 105 -13.74 -6.49 -14.94
C PHE A 105 -12.37 -7.18 -15.07
N ILE A 106 -12.17 -7.93 -16.17
CA ILE A 106 -10.95 -8.72 -16.38
C ILE A 106 -9.73 -7.81 -16.51
N ILE A 107 -9.81 -6.78 -17.36
CA ILE A 107 -8.66 -5.91 -17.63
C ILE A 107 -8.35 -5.04 -16.43
N TYR A 108 -9.36 -4.50 -15.74
CA TYR A 108 -9.14 -3.67 -14.55
C TYR A 108 -8.58 -4.50 -13.40
N ALA A 109 -9.07 -5.73 -13.17
CA ALA A 109 -8.52 -6.65 -12.17
C ALA A 109 -7.04 -6.99 -12.47
N LEU A 110 -6.70 -7.22 -13.75
CA LEU A 110 -5.32 -7.46 -14.18
C LEU A 110 -4.42 -6.24 -13.91
N ILE A 111 -4.86 -5.03 -14.29
CA ILE A 111 -4.14 -3.78 -14.02
C ILE A 111 -3.88 -3.65 -12.51
N TYR A 112 -4.94 -3.79 -11.71
CA TYR A 112 -4.89 -3.63 -10.25
C TYR A 112 -3.94 -4.66 -9.60
N MET A 113 -4.01 -5.93 -10.04
CA MET A 113 -3.14 -7.01 -9.60
C MET A 113 -1.66 -6.72 -9.91
N ILE A 114 -1.36 -6.32 -11.15
CA ILE A 114 -0.01 -6.01 -11.63
C ILE A 114 0.57 -4.78 -10.90
N GLN A 115 -0.24 -3.75 -10.66
CA GLN A 115 0.19 -2.56 -9.94
C GLN A 115 0.70 -2.90 -8.51
N PHE A 116 0.01 -3.80 -7.80
CA PHE A 116 0.49 -4.28 -6.49
C PHE A 116 1.73 -5.17 -6.60
N ALA A 117 1.80 -6.06 -7.59
CA ALA A 117 2.97 -6.93 -7.78
C ALA A 117 4.23 -6.17 -8.25
N TYR A 118 4.04 -5.03 -8.90
CA TYR A 118 5.09 -4.16 -9.40
C TYR A 118 5.89 -3.47 -8.27
N GLN A 119 5.24 -3.03 -7.19
CA GLN A 119 5.90 -2.24 -6.14
C GLN A 119 7.06 -2.97 -5.43
N PRO A 120 6.93 -4.24 -4.99
CA PRO A 120 8.05 -4.94 -4.36
C PRO A 120 9.23 -5.11 -5.31
N VAL A 121 8.98 -5.39 -6.60
CA VAL A 121 10.04 -5.53 -7.61
C VAL A 121 10.75 -4.22 -7.88
N MET A 122 10.03 -3.08 -7.85
CA MET A 122 10.65 -1.75 -7.90
C MET A 122 11.58 -1.49 -6.70
N THR A 123 11.23 -1.99 -5.52
CA THR A 123 12.09 -1.92 -4.34
C THR A 123 13.33 -2.81 -4.48
N ALA A 124 13.15 -4.04 -4.97
CA ALA A 124 14.26 -4.95 -5.26
C ALA A 124 15.25 -4.37 -6.29
N LEU A 125 14.75 -3.71 -7.34
CA LEU A 125 15.58 -3.00 -8.33
C LEU A 125 16.49 -1.94 -7.67
N CYS A 126 15.99 -1.20 -6.68
CA CYS A 126 16.79 -0.20 -5.97
C CYS A 126 18.00 -0.84 -5.29
N PHE A 127 17.78 -1.90 -4.52
CA PHE A 127 18.86 -2.62 -3.84
C PHE A 127 19.83 -3.28 -4.82
N GLU A 128 19.32 -3.83 -5.92
CA GLU A 128 20.15 -4.40 -6.98
C GLU A 128 21.12 -3.36 -7.58
N TYR A 129 20.66 -2.12 -7.76
CA TYR A 129 21.48 -1.04 -8.31
C TYR A 129 22.44 -0.46 -7.27
N GLN A 130 22.01 -0.33 -6.00
CA GLN A 130 22.90 0.05 -4.90
C GLN A 130 24.06 -0.93 -4.74
N LYS A 131 23.80 -2.24 -4.79
CA LYS A 131 24.83 -3.28 -4.79
C LYS A 131 25.80 -3.17 -5.98
N ALA A 132 25.36 -2.61 -7.10
CA ALA A 132 26.20 -2.36 -8.27
C ALA A 132 26.95 -1.01 -8.22
N GLY A 133 26.98 -0.33 -7.08
CA GLY A 133 27.66 0.96 -6.88
C GLY A 133 26.84 2.19 -7.29
N CYS A 134 25.56 2.04 -7.64
CA CYS A 134 24.67 3.17 -7.94
C CYS A 134 24.11 3.76 -6.63
N ASN A 135 24.58 4.94 -6.23
CA ASN A 135 24.06 5.59 -5.04
C ASN A 135 22.60 6.08 -5.25
N ILE A 136 21.65 5.41 -4.60
CA ILE A 136 20.22 5.76 -4.62
C ILE A 136 19.78 6.08 -3.20
N GLN A 137 19.20 7.26 -2.99
CA GLN A 137 18.55 7.60 -1.72
C GLN A 137 17.12 7.06 -1.71
N PHE A 138 16.94 5.83 -1.22
CA PHE A 138 15.64 5.13 -1.21
C PHE A 138 14.55 5.91 -0.48
N GLY A 139 14.83 6.39 0.74
CA GLY A 139 13.85 7.10 1.57
C GLY A 139 13.30 8.37 0.90
N ILE A 140 14.17 9.20 0.34
CA ILE A 140 13.77 10.41 -0.41
C ILE A 140 12.95 10.04 -1.64
N SER A 141 13.41 9.04 -2.41
CA SER A 141 12.74 8.62 -3.64
C SER A 141 11.33 8.08 -3.37
N ARG A 142 11.18 7.28 -2.31
CA ARG A 142 9.89 6.72 -1.88
C ARG A 142 8.96 7.79 -1.33
N GLY A 143 9.48 8.75 -0.57
CA GLY A 143 8.72 9.88 -0.02
C GLY A 143 8.20 10.82 -1.11
N LEU A 144 9.03 11.15 -2.11
CA LEU A 144 8.62 11.93 -3.28
C LEU A 144 7.61 11.18 -4.16
N GLY A 145 7.63 9.84 -4.15
CA GLY A 145 6.56 9.01 -4.69
C GLY A 145 5.21 9.28 -4.00
N SER A 146 5.15 9.27 -2.66
CA SER A 146 3.90 9.62 -1.96
C SER A 146 3.47 11.07 -2.22
N ALA A 147 4.42 12.00 -2.35
CA ALA A 147 4.12 13.38 -2.72
C ALA A 147 3.48 13.47 -4.12
N SER A 148 3.92 12.66 -5.08
CA SER A 148 3.27 12.61 -6.41
C SER A 148 1.84 12.09 -6.31
N PHE A 149 1.57 11.05 -5.52
CA PHE A 149 0.19 10.59 -5.25
C PHE A 149 -0.67 11.71 -4.69
N ALA A 150 -0.19 12.42 -3.67
CA ALA A 150 -0.91 13.53 -3.05
C ALA A 150 -1.25 14.60 -4.09
N VAL A 151 -0.26 15.08 -4.83
CA VAL A 151 -0.45 16.11 -5.87
C VAL A 151 -1.40 15.62 -6.96
N THR A 152 -1.20 14.41 -7.48
CA THR A 152 -2.07 13.80 -8.49
C THR A 152 -3.51 13.71 -8.00
N SER A 153 -3.76 13.37 -6.74
CA SER A 153 -5.12 13.20 -6.20
C SER A 153 -5.96 14.47 -6.26
N VAL A 154 -5.37 15.64 -5.95
CA VAL A 154 -6.04 16.95 -6.04
C VAL A 154 -6.44 17.27 -7.48
N PHE A 155 -5.52 17.08 -8.42
CA PHE A 155 -5.76 17.40 -9.83
C PHE A 155 -6.71 16.40 -10.48
N ILE A 156 -6.55 15.10 -10.22
CA ILE A 156 -7.38 14.07 -10.86
C ILE A 156 -8.82 14.13 -10.35
N GLY A 157 -9.05 14.41 -9.06
CA GLY A 157 -10.41 14.57 -8.52
C GLY A 157 -11.18 15.67 -9.24
N SER A 158 -10.56 16.84 -9.38
CA SER A 158 -11.13 17.97 -10.13
C SER A 158 -11.26 17.66 -11.63
N ALA A 159 -10.31 16.95 -12.22
CA ALA A 159 -10.35 16.61 -13.64
C ALA A 159 -11.50 15.65 -13.97
N VAL A 160 -11.75 14.66 -13.11
CA VAL A 160 -12.86 13.70 -13.27
C VAL A 160 -14.21 14.39 -13.15
N GLU A 161 -14.36 15.30 -12.19
CA GLU A 161 -15.60 16.07 -12.02
C GLU A 161 -15.94 16.90 -13.27
N ASN A 162 -14.94 17.53 -13.90
CA ASN A 162 -15.15 18.41 -15.05
C ASN A 162 -15.19 17.69 -16.42
N HIS A 163 -14.46 16.58 -16.57
CA HIS A 163 -14.26 15.91 -17.87
C HIS A 163 -14.78 14.47 -17.92
N GLY A 164 -15.33 13.96 -16.81
CA GLY A 164 -15.82 12.60 -16.67
C GLY A 164 -14.72 11.57 -16.39
N VAL A 165 -15.13 10.33 -16.13
CA VAL A 165 -14.23 9.25 -15.67
C VAL A 165 -13.23 8.74 -16.71
N SER A 166 -13.43 9.04 -17.99
CA SER A 166 -12.50 8.65 -19.06
C SER A 166 -11.11 9.29 -18.90
N ILE A 167 -11.04 10.45 -18.25
CA ILE A 167 -9.78 11.13 -17.94
C ILE A 167 -8.85 10.26 -17.07
N LEU A 168 -9.39 9.33 -16.27
CA LEU A 168 -8.58 8.39 -15.47
C LEU A 168 -7.74 7.49 -16.38
N MET A 169 -8.32 6.98 -17.47
CA MET A 169 -7.60 6.12 -18.42
C MET A 169 -6.56 6.93 -19.19
N VAL A 170 -6.90 8.14 -19.63
CA VAL A 170 -5.97 9.04 -20.32
C VAL A 170 -4.79 9.42 -19.42
N ALA A 171 -5.06 9.86 -18.19
CA ALA A 171 -4.03 10.23 -17.22
C ALA A 171 -3.12 9.04 -16.91
N THR A 172 -3.71 7.85 -16.67
CA THR A 172 -2.91 6.64 -16.41
C THR A 172 -2.03 6.29 -17.62
N ALA A 173 -2.57 6.35 -18.85
CA ALA A 173 -1.81 6.07 -20.06
C ALA A 173 -0.62 7.04 -20.23
N VAL A 174 -0.83 8.35 -20.02
CA VAL A 174 0.25 9.34 -20.08
C VAL A 174 1.32 9.06 -19.01
N ILE A 175 0.90 8.79 -17.77
CA ILE A 175 1.83 8.47 -16.66
C ILE A 175 2.62 7.19 -16.96
N MET A 176 1.98 6.16 -17.51
CA MET A 176 2.64 4.91 -17.88
C MET A 176 3.57 5.06 -19.09
N LEU A 177 3.25 5.91 -20.07
CA LEU A 177 4.17 6.25 -21.16
C LEU A 177 5.45 6.91 -20.62
N VAL A 178 5.32 7.88 -19.71
CA VAL A 178 6.47 8.50 -19.04
C VAL A 178 7.26 7.44 -18.25
N SER A 179 6.57 6.58 -17.51
CA SER A 179 7.18 5.47 -16.76
C SER A 179 7.95 4.49 -17.68
N ALA A 180 7.40 4.20 -18.86
CA ALA A 180 8.02 3.33 -19.86
C ALA A 180 9.34 3.93 -20.38
N ILE A 181 9.35 5.23 -20.68
CA ILE A 181 10.56 5.96 -21.11
C ILE A 181 11.62 5.93 -20.00
N ILE A 182 11.22 6.18 -18.75
CA ILE A 182 12.14 6.16 -17.59
C ILE A 182 12.77 4.76 -17.44
N ILE A 183 11.97 3.69 -17.35
CA ILE A 183 12.50 2.34 -17.14
C ILE A 183 13.30 1.84 -18.36
N PHE A 184 12.90 2.23 -19.57
CA PHE A 184 13.64 1.90 -20.79
C PHE A 184 15.05 2.51 -20.78
N THR A 185 15.21 3.73 -20.26
CA THR A 185 16.53 4.36 -20.11
C THR A 185 17.30 3.94 -18.85
N PHE A 186 16.65 3.22 -17.93
CA PHE A 186 17.21 2.73 -16.66
C PHE A 186 18.06 1.47 -16.87
N LYS A 187 19.19 1.58 -17.60
CA LYS A 187 20.11 0.44 -17.81
C LYS A 187 21.15 0.38 -16.69
N LYS A 188 21.38 -0.81 -16.14
CA LYS A 188 22.41 -1.06 -15.14
C LYS A 188 23.79 -0.80 -15.75
N PRO A 189 24.71 -0.09 -15.07
CA PRO A 189 26.10 -0.03 -15.49
C PRO A 189 26.72 -1.43 -15.52
N ALA A 190 27.67 -1.67 -16.44
CA ALA A 190 28.49 -2.87 -16.36
C ALA A 190 29.23 -2.85 -15.01
N VAL A 191 29.18 -3.97 -14.28
CA VAL A 191 29.85 -4.10 -12.98
C VAL A 191 31.35 -4.02 -13.23
N THR A 192 32.00 -3.00 -12.69
CA THR A 192 33.47 -2.96 -12.61
C THR A 192 33.93 -4.01 -11.60
N ALA A 193 34.97 -4.77 -11.93
CA ALA A 193 35.49 -5.90 -11.14
C ALA A 193 35.72 -5.58 -9.65
N ASP A 194 36.02 -4.32 -9.33
CA ASP A 194 36.25 -3.85 -7.95
C ASP A 194 35.00 -3.91 -7.05
N ALA A 195 33.78 -3.82 -7.60
CA ALA A 195 32.54 -3.92 -6.83
C ALA A 195 32.12 -5.38 -6.52
N ALA A 196 32.71 -6.34 -7.24
CA ALA A 196 32.49 -7.77 -7.02
C ALA A 196 33.39 -8.34 -5.91
N ALA A 197 34.53 -7.71 -5.63
CA ALA A 197 35.49 -8.15 -4.63
C ALA A 197 35.06 -7.81 -3.19
N ASP A 198 34.27 -6.75 -2.99
CA ASP A 198 33.85 -6.25 -1.67
C ASP A 198 32.62 -6.99 -1.08
N ASN A 199 32.12 -8.02 -1.79
CA ASN A 199 30.87 -8.73 -1.46
C ASN A 199 31.08 -10.25 -1.33
N GLN A 200 32.14 -10.68 -0.64
CA GLN A 200 32.14 -12.03 -0.09
C GLN A 200 31.12 -12.09 1.05
N ALA A 201 30.05 -12.84 0.79
CA ALA A 201 28.95 -13.08 1.70
C ALA A 201 29.45 -13.42 3.12
N SER A 202 29.01 -12.64 4.10
CA SER A 202 29.04 -13.11 5.49
C SER A 202 28.28 -14.44 5.54
N PRO A 203 28.84 -15.49 6.16
CA PRO A 203 28.13 -16.75 6.33
C PRO A 203 26.83 -16.46 7.08
N VAL A 204 25.70 -16.86 6.51
CA VAL A 204 24.42 -16.89 7.24
C VAL A 204 24.66 -17.80 8.43
N ALA A 205 24.75 -17.21 9.62
CA ALA A 205 24.86 -17.98 10.86
C ALA A 205 23.70 -18.97 10.90
N SER A 206 24.03 -20.25 11.11
CA SER A 206 23.06 -21.33 11.23
C SER A 206 22.27 -21.19 12.53
N GLY A 207 21.29 -20.29 12.54
CA GLY A 207 20.28 -20.19 13.58
C GLY A 207 18.99 -20.85 13.13
N THR A 208 18.38 -21.64 14.00
CA THR A 208 17.07 -22.26 13.73
C THR A 208 15.96 -21.23 13.92
N SER A 209 15.50 -20.63 12.82
CA SER A 209 14.19 -19.94 12.81
C SER A 209 13.09 -20.91 13.21
N HIS A 210 12.03 -20.44 13.87
CA HIS A 210 10.84 -21.26 14.09
C HIS A 210 10.24 -21.68 12.75
N SER A 211 10.45 -22.93 12.37
CA SER A 211 10.09 -23.47 11.05
C SER A 211 8.57 -23.60 10.86
N SER A 212 7.80 -23.74 11.94
CA SER A 212 6.34 -23.85 11.92
C SER A 212 5.64 -22.58 12.41
N PHE A 213 4.51 -22.24 11.76
CA PHE A 213 3.62 -21.15 12.18
C PHE A 213 3.17 -21.30 13.63
N THR A 214 2.89 -22.53 14.06
CA THR A 214 2.49 -22.84 15.44
C THR A 214 3.61 -22.59 16.45
N GLY A 215 4.87 -22.86 16.08
CA GLY A 215 6.04 -22.51 16.88
C GLY A 215 6.16 -20.99 17.05
N PHE A 216 6.00 -20.24 15.97
CA PHE A 216 6.05 -18.78 15.97
C PHE A 216 4.96 -18.16 16.86
N VAL A 217 3.71 -18.62 16.75
CA VAL A 217 2.59 -18.13 17.59
C VAL A 217 2.83 -18.42 19.07
N ARG A 218 3.40 -19.58 19.41
CA ARG A 218 3.72 -19.93 20.80
C ARG A 218 4.87 -19.08 21.36
N ALA A 219 5.86 -18.75 20.55
CA ALA A 219 6.99 -17.91 20.92
C ALA A 219 6.56 -16.45 21.15
N TYR A 220 5.67 -15.92 20.29
CA TYR A 220 5.24 -14.52 20.31
C TYR A 220 3.70 -14.36 20.42
N PRO A 221 3.08 -14.78 21.54
CA PRO A 221 1.63 -14.83 21.66
C PRO A 221 0.98 -13.44 21.66
N ALA A 222 1.63 -12.42 22.26
CA ALA A 222 1.18 -11.03 22.18
C ALA A 222 1.09 -10.55 20.72
N PHE A 223 2.12 -10.83 19.93
CA PHE A 223 2.16 -10.45 18.52
C PHE A 223 1.10 -11.16 17.70
N ALA A 224 0.94 -12.48 17.89
CA ALA A 224 -0.09 -13.25 17.19
C ALA A 224 -1.51 -12.71 17.45
N LEU A 225 -1.82 -12.35 18.70
CA LEU A 225 -3.11 -11.72 19.03
C LEU A 225 -3.22 -10.31 18.40
N TYR A 226 -2.13 -9.55 18.40
CA TYR A 226 -2.09 -8.22 17.79
C TYR A 226 -2.31 -8.27 16.26
N LEU A 227 -1.86 -9.33 15.58
CA LEU A 227 -2.15 -9.51 14.15
C LEU A 227 -3.65 -9.64 13.87
N LEU A 228 -4.41 -10.30 14.75
CA LEU A 228 -5.88 -10.33 14.63
C LEU A 228 -6.47 -8.92 14.77
N GLY A 229 -5.96 -8.13 15.73
CA GLY A 229 -6.33 -6.71 15.83
C GLY A 229 -5.95 -5.91 14.58
N THR A 230 -4.81 -6.21 13.97
CA THR A 230 -4.35 -5.59 12.72
C THR A 230 -5.32 -5.88 11.57
N VAL A 231 -5.79 -7.13 11.42
CA VAL A 231 -6.83 -7.48 10.43
C VAL A 231 -8.07 -6.61 10.63
N CYS A 232 -8.50 -6.40 11.88
CA CYS A 232 -9.65 -5.56 12.21
C CYS A 232 -9.44 -4.06 11.90
N PHE A 233 -8.27 -3.50 12.22
CA PHE A 233 -7.94 -2.10 11.90
C PHE A 233 -7.93 -1.88 10.39
N PHE A 234 -7.30 -2.79 9.66
CA PHE A 234 -7.19 -2.71 8.22
C PHE A 234 -8.47 -3.08 7.48
N PHE A 235 -9.37 -3.83 8.12
CA PHE A 235 -10.74 -3.98 7.64
C PHE A 235 -11.42 -2.60 7.55
N ALA A 236 -11.47 -1.85 8.67
CA ALA A 236 -12.08 -0.53 8.69
C ALA A 236 -11.32 0.48 7.82
N HIS A 237 -9.99 0.46 7.84
CA HIS A 237 -9.16 1.36 7.04
C HIS A 237 -9.38 1.18 5.54
N ASN A 238 -9.32 -0.06 5.05
CA ASN A 238 -9.51 -0.34 3.63
C ASN A 238 -10.96 -0.10 3.21
N MET A 239 -11.94 -0.40 4.06
CA MET A 239 -13.35 -0.07 3.80
C MET A 239 -13.54 1.43 3.54
N ILE A 240 -12.95 2.29 4.37
CA ILE A 240 -13.03 3.74 4.20
C ILE A 240 -12.39 4.17 2.89
N ASN A 241 -11.23 3.62 2.52
CA ASN A 241 -10.50 4.05 1.33
C ASN A 241 -11.09 3.49 0.03
N ASP A 242 -11.41 2.20 -0.01
CA ASP A 242 -11.93 1.51 -1.18
C ASP A 242 -13.33 2.02 -1.57
N PHE A 243 -14.14 2.41 -0.57
CA PHE A 243 -15.49 2.97 -0.76
C PHE A 243 -15.59 4.45 -0.35
N MET A 244 -14.47 5.18 -0.43
CA MET A 244 -14.41 6.59 0.03
C MET A 244 -15.36 7.49 -0.75
N ILE A 245 -15.51 7.27 -2.06
CA ILE A 245 -16.40 8.10 -2.89
C ILE A 245 -17.87 7.95 -2.47
N GLN A 246 -18.29 6.76 -2.05
CA GLN A 246 -19.65 6.51 -1.58
C GLN A 246 -19.91 7.29 -0.27
N ILE A 247 -18.95 7.25 0.66
CA ILE A 247 -19.01 8.02 1.91
C ILE A 247 -19.10 9.51 1.59
N ILE A 248 -18.23 10.03 0.73
CA ILE A 248 -18.19 11.45 0.34
C ILE A 248 -19.51 11.90 -0.29
N ARG A 249 -20.07 11.10 -1.21
CA ARG A 249 -21.35 11.42 -1.85
C ARG A 249 -22.50 11.49 -0.85
N SER A 250 -22.51 10.64 0.18
CA SER A 250 -23.52 10.74 1.26
C SER A 250 -23.41 11.99 2.12
N LEU A 251 -22.24 12.65 2.10
CA LEU A 251 -21.97 13.90 2.81
C LEU A 251 -22.12 15.14 1.89
N GLY A 252 -22.60 14.94 0.66
CA GLY A 252 -22.81 16.00 -0.33
C GLY A 252 -21.58 16.42 -1.14
N GLY A 253 -20.50 15.64 -1.10
CA GLY A 253 -19.30 15.89 -1.91
C GLY A 253 -19.23 15.04 -3.19
N GLY A 254 -18.20 15.27 -4.00
CA GLY A 254 -17.93 14.55 -5.25
C GLY A 254 -16.47 14.11 -5.40
N GLU A 255 -16.03 13.98 -6.65
CA GLU A 255 -14.70 13.48 -7.00
C GLU A 255 -13.59 14.47 -6.63
N LYS A 256 -13.89 15.77 -6.59
CA LYS A 256 -12.96 16.80 -6.12
C LYS A 256 -12.66 16.64 -4.62
N GLU A 257 -13.68 16.43 -3.81
CA GLU A 257 -13.56 16.14 -2.38
C GLU A 257 -12.83 14.81 -2.12
N LEU A 258 -13.01 13.81 -3.01
CA LEU A 258 -12.23 12.57 -2.97
C LEU A 258 -10.74 12.85 -3.17
N GLY A 259 -10.41 13.70 -4.14
CA GLY A 259 -9.05 14.18 -4.37
C GLY A 259 -8.46 14.88 -3.15
N TYR A 260 -9.19 15.82 -2.56
CA TYR A 260 -8.75 16.53 -1.35
C TYR A 260 -8.59 15.61 -0.14
N SER A 261 -9.48 14.63 0.01
CA SER A 261 -9.41 13.64 1.09
C SER A 261 -8.16 12.76 0.96
N ASN A 262 -7.84 12.28 -0.24
CA ASN A 262 -6.62 11.52 -0.53
C ASN A 262 -5.35 12.36 -0.32
N PHE A 263 -5.35 13.62 -0.77
CA PHE A 263 -4.25 14.55 -0.56
C PHE A 263 -3.97 14.76 0.93
N LEU A 264 -5.02 15.04 1.70
CA LEU A 264 -4.92 15.30 3.13
C LEU A 264 -4.34 14.08 3.87
N GLN A 265 -4.78 12.86 3.54
CA GLN A 265 -4.20 11.64 4.10
C GLN A 265 -2.70 11.54 3.78
N ALA A 266 -2.34 11.64 2.50
CA ALA A 266 -0.96 11.42 2.05
C ALA A 266 0.02 12.48 2.56
N ILE A 267 -0.39 13.76 2.61
CA ILE A 267 0.50 14.85 3.07
C ILE A 267 0.75 14.78 4.58
N LEU A 268 -0.23 14.34 5.37
CA LEU A 268 -0.10 14.22 6.82
C LEU A 268 0.73 13.00 7.26
N GLU A 269 0.77 11.95 6.44
CA GLU A 269 1.59 10.76 6.73
C GLU A 269 3.10 11.06 6.69
N LEU A 270 3.53 11.88 5.72
CA LEU A 270 4.94 12.11 5.41
C LEU A 270 5.75 12.65 6.61
N PRO A 271 5.33 13.74 7.30
CA PRO A 271 6.06 14.26 8.45
C PRO A 271 6.10 13.27 9.62
N VAL A 272 4.99 12.56 9.87
CA VAL A 272 4.90 11.62 11.01
C VAL A 272 5.85 10.45 10.81
N MET A 273 5.86 9.84 9.62
CA MET A 273 6.77 8.74 9.31
C MET A 273 8.23 9.18 9.39
N ALA A 274 8.56 10.40 8.94
CA ALA A 274 9.92 10.94 9.01
C ALA A 274 10.39 11.17 10.46
N LEU A 275 9.47 11.59 11.35
CA LEU A 275 9.78 11.94 12.74
C LEU A 275 9.56 10.80 13.73
N ILE A 276 9.10 9.62 13.28
CA ILE A 276 8.75 8.50 14.17
C ILE A 276 9.92 8.04 15.05
N GLY A 277 11.15 8.11 14.53
CA GLY A 277 12.35 7.78 15.29
C GLY A 277 12.57 8.68 16.52
N LEU A 278 12.11 9.94 16.46
CA LEU A 278 12.14 10.86 17.62
C LEU A 278 11.06 10.51 18.63
N VAL A 279 9.88 10.10 18.16
CA VAL A 279 8.76 9.67 19.02
C VAL A 279 9.12 8.39 19.75
N LEU A 280 9.76 7.43 19.07
CA LEU A 280 10.19 6.15 19.63
C LEU A 280 11.24 6.28 20.74
N LYS A 281 11.96 7.41 20.83
CA LYS A 281 12.84 7.70 21.98
C LYS A 281 12.06 7.97 23.27
N LYS A 282 10.79 8.38 23.17
CA LYS A 282 9.93 8.77 24.30
C LYS A 282 8.77 7.79 24.54
N ILE A 283 8.27 7.14 23.49
CA ILE A 283 7.11 6.24 23.55
C ILE A 283 7.52 4.91 22.92
N SER A 284 7.36 3.82 23.68
CA SER A 284 7.65 2.46 23.23
C SER A 284 6.81 2.05 22.00
N SER A 285 7.35 1.20 21.14
CA SER A 285 6.67 0.66 19.96
C SER A 285 5.33 -0.01 20.30
N GLN A 286 5.23 -0.74 21.43
CA GLN A 286 3.97 -1.35 21.90
C GLN A 286 2.86 -0.32 22.12
N ARG A 287 3.16 0.76 22.84
CA ARG A 287 2.19 1.84 23.11
C ARG A 287 1.77 2.57 21.84
N LEU A 288 2.71 2.81 20.92
CA LEU A 288 2.40 3.42 19.63
C LEU A 288 1.46 2.56 18.78
N LEU A 289 1.60 1.24 18.82
CA LEU A 289 0.70 0.31 18.15
C LEU A 289 -0.73 0.39 18.70
N VAL A 290 -0.89 0.48 20.03
CA VAL A 290 -2.21 0.66 20.66
C VAL A 290 -2.82 2.03 20.34
N ILE A 291 -2.01 3.10 20.39
CA ILE A 291 -2.43 4.46 20.02
C ILE A 291 -2.92 4.47 18.57
N SER A 292 -2.17 3.84 17.67
CA SER A 292 -2.50 3.74 16.26
C SER A 292 -3.80 2.97 16.01
N GLY A 293 -3.98 1.80 16.64
CA GLY A 293 -5.23 1.06 16.59
C GLY A 293 -6.43 1.87 17.08
N THR A 294 -6.24 2.61 18.18
CA THR A 294 -7.27 3.52 18.72
C THR A 294 -7.58 4.65 17.74
N ALA A 295 -6.58 5.21 17.08
CA ALA A 295 -6.77 6.24 16.06
C ALA A 295 -7.54 5.73 14.82
N PHE A 296 -7.32 4.49 14.39
CA PHE A 296 -8.16 3.85 13.35
C PHE A 296 -9.63 3.77 13.78
N PHE A 297 -9.89 3.44 15.05
CA PHE A 297 -11.26 3.41 15.58
C PHE A 297 -11.88 4.80 15.63
N VAL A 298 -11.17 5.81 16.14
CA VAL A 298 -11.67 7.19 16.17
C VAL A 298 -11.95 7.70 14.76
N LYS A 299 -11.09 7.39 13.79
CA LYS A 299 -11.26 7.74 12.38
C LYS A 299 -12.59 7.25 11.81
N ILE A 300 -12.94 5.97 12.01
CA ILE A 300 -14.22 5.43 11.53
C ILE A 300 -15.41 5.91 12.37
N PHE A 301 -15.22 6.08 13.68
CA PHE A 301 -16.25 6.57 14.58
C PHE A 301 -16.70 7.99 14.22
N ILE A 302 -15.76 8.88 13.84
CA ILE A 302 -16.08 10.22 13.32
C ILE A 302 -16.99 10.12 12.07
N LEU A 303 -16.68 9.20 11.15
CA LEU A 303 -17.47 9.03 9.92
C LEU A 303 -18.88 8.49 10.19
N LEU A 304 -19.04 7.64 11.21
CA LEU A 304 -20.35 7.11 11.58
C LEU A 304 -21.36 8.22 11.93
N PHE A 305 -20.88 9.34 12.47
CA PHE A 305 -21.69 10.51 12.83
C PHE A 305 -21.46 11.71 11.90
N ALA A 306 -20.78 11.52 10.77
CA ALA A 306 -20.49 12.60 9.85
C ALA A 306 -21.77 13.09 9.17
N SER A 307 -21.99 14.41 9.21
CA SER A 307 -23.12 15.07 8.53
C SER A 307 -22.71 16.00 7.40
N ASN A 308 -21.40 16.22 7.20
CA ASN A 308 -20.85 17.09 6.19
C ASN A 308 -19.38 16.76 5.88
N MET A 309 -18.83 17.42 4.85
CA MET A 309 -17.45 17.24 4.41
C MET A 309 -16.39 17.69 5.43
N VAL A 310 -16.71 18.59 6.37
CA VAL A 310 -15.74 18.98 7.42
C VAL A 310 -15.42 17.77 8.30
N MET A 311 -16.44 16.98 8.69
CA MET A 311 -16.22 15.76 9.47
C MET A 311 -15.44 14.69 8.70
N MET A 312 -15.62 14.63 7.37
CA MET A 312 -14.79 13.78 6.51
C MET A 312 -13.32 14.18 6.58
N TYR A 313 -12.98 15.46 6.44
CA TYR A 313 -11.59 15.93 6.53
C TYR A 313 -11.00 15.77 7.94
N VAL A 314 -11.81 15.94 8.99
CA VAL A 314 -11.37 15.65 10.36
C VAL A 314 -11.04 14.16 10.51
N SER A 315 -11.90 13.26 10.02
CA SER A 315 -11.63 11.82 9.99
C SER A 315 -10.36 11.48 9.22
N GLN A 316 -10.16 12.06 8.03
CA GLN A 316 -8.94 11.84 7.25
C GLN A 316 -7.69 12.36 7.93
N SER A 317 -7.79 13.41 8.75
CA SER A 317 -6.66 13.92 9.52
C SER A 317 -6.17 12.90 10.56
N PHE A 318 -7.03 12.03 11.09
CA PHE A 318 -6.61 10.96 11.99
C PHE A 318 -5.69 9.91 11.35
N GLN A 319 -5.54 9.92 10.02
CA GLN A 319 -4.54 9.13 9.30
C GLN A 319 -3.12 9.35 9.87
N LEU A 320 -2.84 10.56 10.35
CA LEU A 320 -1.56 10.96 10.94
C LEU A 320 -1.24 10.18 12.23
N PHE A 321 -2.26 9.79 13.01
CA PHE A 321 -2.09 8.99 14.23
C PHE A 321 -2.30 7.50 13.98
N ALA A 322 -3.06 7.16 12.95
CA ALA A 322 -3.40 5.80 12.58
C ALA A 322 -2.28 5.19 11.72
N TYR A 323 -2.46 5.17 10.39
CA TYR A 323 -1.57 4.50 9.45
C TYR A 323 -0.12 5.01 9.50
N ALA A 324 0.08 6.32 9.63
CA ALA A 324 1.42 6.93 9.62
C ALA A 324 2.29 6.45 10.81
N VAL A 325 1.65 6.16 11.95
CA VAL A 325 2.31 5.59 13.14
C VAL A 325 2.41 4.08 13.03
N PHE A 326 1.35 3.40 12.55
CA PHE A 326 1.27 1.94 12.50
C PHE A 326 2.47 1.30 11.80
N ILE A 327 2.73 1.74 10.57
CA ILE A 327 3.71 1.10 9.68
C ILE A 327 5.11 1.07 10.31
N PRO A 328 5.70 2.21 10.71
CA PRO A 328 6.99 2.18 11.38
C PRO A 328 6.93 1.54 12.77
N ALA A 329 5.90 1.77 13.58
CA ALA A 329 5.81 1.18 14.91
C ALA A 329 5.79 -0.36 14.88
N ALA A 330 5.12 -0.95 13.88
CA ALA A 330 5.09 -2.40 13.69
C ALA A 330 6.46 -2.93 13.28
N ALA A 331 7.18 -2.21 12.43
CA ALA A 331 8.54 -2.53 12.05
C ALA A 331 9.48 -2.55 13.28
N TYR A 332 9.43 -1.50 14.09
CA TYR A 332 10.23 -1.41 15.32
C TYR A 332 9.83 -2.42 16.39
N TYR A 333 8.54 -2.71 16.55
CA TYR A 333 8.10 -3.72 17.51
C TYR A 333 8.68 -5.10 17.18
N VAL A 334 8.62 -5.50 15.91
CA VAL A 334 9.18 -6.78 15.45
C VAL A 334 10.70 -6.82 15.66
N SER A 335 11.42 -5.75 15.28
CA SER A 335 12.89 -5.74 15.42
C SER A 335 13.38 -5.72 16.86
N GLN A 336 12.61 -5.13 17.78
CA GLN A 336 12.94 -5.05 19.20
C GLN A 336 12.52 -6.29 20.00
N THR A 337 11.53 -7.04 19.53
CA THR A 337 10.91 -8.13 20.30
C THR A 337 11.30 -9.52 19.81
N MET A 338 11.49 -9.68 18.49
CA MET A 338 11.70 -10.99 17.87
C MET A 338 13.17 -11.28 17.64
N ASP A 339 13.51 -12.57 17.70
CA ASP A 339 14.83 -13.06 17.31
C ASP A 339 15.12 -12.72 15.85
N GLU A 340 16.40 -12.47 15.56
CA GLU A 340 16.89 -12.03 14.24
C GLU A 340 16.33 -12.87 13.09
N PHE A 341 16.32 -14.20 13.26
CA PHE A 341 15.83 -15.16 12.27
C PHE A 341 14.29 -15.16 12.09
N ASP A 342 13.55 -14.56 13.01
CA ASP A 342 12.09 -14.48 12.99
C ASP A 342 11.57 -13.10 12.57
N GLN A 343 12.42 -12.06 12.57
CA GLN A 343 12.01 -10.69 12.23
C GLN A 343 11.42 -10.58 10.81
N VAL A 344 12.02 -11.26 9.83
CA VAL A 344 11.51 -11.27 8.44
C VAL A 344 10.12 -11.90 8.38
N LYS A 345 9.89 -13.00 9.11
CA LYS A 345 8.56 -13.63 9.22
C LYS A 345 7.57 -12.72 9.93
N GLY A 346 7.99 -12.04 11.00
CA GLY A 346 7.19 -11.02 11.68
C GLY A 346 6.70 -9.94 10.73
N GLN A 347 7.58 -9.33 9.93
CA GLN A 347 7.21 -8.33 8.93
C GLN A 347 6.25 -8.90 7.86
N ALA A 348 6.51 -10.12 7.40
CA ALA A 348 5.63 -10.79 6.45
C ALA A 348 4.23 -11.00 7.03
N TYR A 349 4.10 -11.41 8.30
CA TYR A 349 2.80 -11.58 8.95
C TYR A 349 2.06 -10.27 9.18
N VAL A 350 2.74 -9.16 9.49
CA VAL A 350 2.11 -7.82 9.53
C VAL A 350 1.51 -7.49 8.16
N THR A 351 2.29 -7.66 7.09
CA THR A 351 1.83 -7.40 5.72
C THR A 351 0.65 -8.30 5.35
N SER A 352 0.70 -9.59 5.70
CA SER A 352 -0.42 -10.51 5.49
C SER A 352 -1.68 -10.10 6.24
N ALA A 353 -1.57 -9.60 7.47
CA ALA A 353 -2.71 -9.12 8.25
C ALA A 353 -3.36 -7.88 7.62
N ILE A 354 -2.55 -6.94 7.10
CA ILE A 354 -3.04 -5.78 6.34
C ILE A 354 -3.85 -6.23 5.12
N THR A 355 -3.29 -7.15 4.32
CA THR A 355 -3.93 -7.68 3.12
C THR A 355 -5.23 -8.41 3.44
N LEU A 356 -5.24 -9.27 4.47
CA LEU A 356 -6.44 -9.98 4.90
C LEU A 356 -7.55 -9.02 5.32
N GLY A 357 -7.22 -7.96 6.07
CA GLY A 357 -8.18 -6.91 6.43
C GLY A 357 -8.81 -6.28 5.18
N GLY A 358 -8.00 -5.96 4.17
CA GLY A 358 -8.48 -5.43 2.88
C GLY A 358 -9.34 -6.39 2.07
N VAL A 359 -8.98 -7.67 2.01
CA VAL A 359 -9.76 -8.69 1.30
C VAL A 359 -11.15 -8.87 1.94
N PHE A 360 -11.21 -9.04 3.26
CA PHE A 360 -12.49 -9.17 3.96
C PHE A 360 -13.33 -7.91 3.86
N SER A 361 -12.70 -6.74 4.00
CA SER A 361 -13.35 -5.44 3.82
C SER A 361 -14.02 -5.35 2.45
N ASN A 362 -13.30 -5.67 1.39
CA ASN A 362 -13.81 -5.53 0.03
C ASN A 362 -15.02 -6.44 -0.24
N PHE A 363 -14.99 -7.70 0.21
CA PHE A 363 -16.14 -8.60 0.06
C PHE A 363 -17.36 -8.16 0.87
N ILE A 364 -17.16 -7.79 2.13
CA ILE A 364 -18.26 -7.50 3.05
C ILE A 364 -18.87 -6.12 2.78
N SER A 365 -18.04 -5.09 2.61
CA SER A 365 -18.49 -3.70 2.51
C SER A 365 -19.29 -3.43 1.25
N GLY A 366 -18.90 -4.03 0.12
CA GLY A 366 -19.64 -3.90 -1.14
C GLY A 366 -21.07 -4.46 -1.04
N VAL A 367 -21.23 -5.64 -0.41
CA VAL A 367 -22.53 -6.26 -0.17
C VAL A 367 -23.37 -5.42 0.79
N ILE A 368 -22.77 -4.92 1.88
CA ILE A 368 -23.50 -4.09 2.83
C ILE A 368 -23.97 -2.79 2.18
N LEU A 369 -23.13 -2.14 1.37
CA LEU A 369 -23.48 -0.92 0.67
C LEU A 369 -24.66 -1.11 -0.28
N ASP A 370 -24.65 -2.18 -1.08
CA ASP A 370 -25.72 -2.42 -2.05
C ASP A 370 -27.07 -2.77 -1.38
N ASN A 371 -27.05 -3.45 -0.23
CA ASN A 371 -28.28 -3.96 0.41
C ASN A 371 -28.80 -3.12 1.58
N PHE A 372 -27.91 -2.42 2.29
CA PHE A 372 -28.22 -1.74 3.55
C PHE A 372 -27.70 -0.28 3.60
N GLY A 373 -26.85 0.13 2.66
CA GLY A 373 -26.32 1.48 2.56
C GLY A 373 -25.12 1.78 3.47
N ILE A 374 -24.80 3.07 3.61
CA ILE A 374 -23.52 3.55 4.16
C ILE A 374 -23.46 3.44 5.69
N VAL A 375 -24.55 3.75 6.40
CA VAL A 375 -24.55 3.71 7.87
C VAL A 375 -24.30 2.29 8.41
N PRO A 376 -24.95 1.23 7.89
CA PRO A 376 -24.64 -0.15 8.30
C PRO A 376 -23.21 -0.58 7.94
N MET A 377 -22.68 -0.12 6.80
CA MET A 377 -21.28 -0.36 6.44
C MET A 377 -20.32 0.26 7.47
N LEU A 378 -20.47 1.56 7.76
CA LEU A 378 -19.65 2.28 8.74
C LEU A 378 -19.79 1.68 10.15
N THR A 379 -21.01 1.28 10.52
CA THR A 379 -21.28 0.62 11.82
C THR A 379 -20.53 -0.71 11.91
N THR A 380 -20.57 -1.52 10.85
CA THR A 380 -19.85 -2.81 10.79
C THR A 380 -18.35 -2.59 10.94
N GLY A 381 -17.78 -1.65 10.17
CA GLY A 381 -16.36 -1.32 10.30
C GLY A 381 -16.01 -0.79 11.70
N ALA A 382 -16.87 0.03 12.32
CA ALA A 382 -16.63 0.56 13.67
C ALA A 382 -16.63 -0.55 14.73
N ILE A 383 -17.58 -1.49 14.68
CA ILE A 383 -17.64 -2.65 15.59
C ILE A 383 -16.40 -3.54 15.41
N VAL A 384 -16.04 -3.86 14.17
CA VAL A 384 -14.86 -4.68 13.86
C VAL A 384 -13.59 -3.97 14.36
N CYS A 385 -13.45 -2.67 14.11
CA CYS A 385 -12.31 -1.89 14.56
C CYS A 385 -12.24 -1.80 16.09
N ALA A 386 -13.38 -1.62 16.78
CA ALA A 386 -13.46 -1.62 18.24
C ALA A 386 -13.00 -2.96 18.84
N ALA A 387 -13.41 -4.09 18.25
CA ALA A 387 -12.91 -5.41 18.62
C ALA A 387 -11.38 -5.49 18.42
N GLY A 388 -10.86 -4.96 17.32
CA GLY A 388 -9.43 -4.83 17.08
C GLY A 388 -8.69 -4.04 18.16
N VAL A 389 -9.28 -2.95 18.64
CA VAL A 389 -8.71 -2.11 19.71
C VAL A 389 -8.61 -2.92 21.00
N VAL A 390 -9.68 -3.63 21.37
CA VAL A 390 -9.69 -4.52 22.55
C VAL A 390 -8.61 -5.59 22.43
N LEU A 391 -8.47 -6.24 21.27
CA LEU A 391 -7.43 -7.23 21.02
C LEU A 391 -6.03 -6.63 21.16
N ALA A 392 -5.80 -5.43 20.64
CA ALA A 392 -4.52 -4.73 20.76
C ALA A 392 -4.18 -4.36 22.21
N PHE A 393 -5.15 -3.89 23.00
CA PHE A 393 -4.93 -3.61 24.43
C PHE A 393 -4.59 -4.88 25.22
N ILE A 394 -5.29 -6.00 24.96
CA ILE A 394 -5.00 -7.28 25.60
C ILE A 394 -3.62 -7.78 25.19
N ALA A 395 -3.32 -7.76 23.89
CA ALA A 395 -2.06 -8.19 23.31
C ALA A 395 -0.87 -7.41 23.90
N MET A 396 -0.94 -6.09 23.90
CA MET A 396 0.18 -5.22 24.27
C MET A 396 0.28 -4.92 25.76
N GLY A 397 -0.77 -5.21 26.54
CA GLY A 397 -0.82 -4.92 27.97
C GLY A 397 -0.79 -6.14 28.89
N LYS A 398 -1.22 -7.32 28.42
CA LYS A 398 -1.44 -8.49 29.28
C LYS A 398 -0.70 -9.76 28.86
N LEU A 399 -0.24 -9.86 27.62
CA LEU A 399 0.41 -11.06 27.11
C LEU A 399 1.93 -10.95 27.12
N PRO A 400 2.65 -12.07 27.31
CA PRO A 400 4.10 -12.07 27.18
C PRO A 400 4.48 -11.81 25.73
N HIS A 401 5.34 -10.81 25.51
CA HIS A 401 5.82 -10.43 24.19
C HIS A 401 6.75 -11.48 23.58
N ARG A 402 7.44 -12.22 24.44
CA ARG A 402 8.30 -13.36 24.11
C ARG A 402 8.22 -14.38 25.25
N ARG A 403 7.98 -15.65 24.93
CA ARG A 403 8.04 -16.74 25.92
C ARG A 403 9.40 -17.43 25.86
N GLY A 404 10.03 -17.65 27.02
CA GLY A 404 11.31 -18.35 27.12
C GLY A 404 12.55 -17.47 27.00
N ALA A 405 12.44 -16.16 27.30
CA ALA A 405 13.57 -15.30 27.59
C ALA A 405 13.79 -15.21 29.11
#